data_AF-A0A7X0LSH5-F1
#
_entry.id   AF-A0A7X0LSH5-F1
#
_cell.length_a   1.000
_cell.length_b   1.000
_cell.length_c   1.000
_cell.angle_alpha   90.00
_cell.angle_beta   90.00
_cell.angle_gamma   90.00
#
_symmetry.space_group_name_H-M   'P 1'
#
loop_
_entity.id
_entity.type
_entity.pdbx_description
1 polymer ?
#
loop_
_entity_poly.entity_id
_entity_poly.type
_entity_poly.pdbx_seq_one_letter_code
_entity_poly.pdbx_strand_id
1 'polypeptide(L)'
;MAGSRVHQPMESAEFDFILARADGPVLAYFSGTWPKAVQACKEMDTVVAELARAYEGRLTCVKVDISRCPEPTKRYGVTGAPAFVLISSDGGATAATGPMDRTEFRDFLDGHL
;
A
#
# COMPACT_ATOMS: atom_id res chain seq x y z
N MET A 1 12.00 15.71 12.56
CA MET A 1 11.93 14.25 12.75
C MET A 1 10.82 13.71 11.84
N ALA A 2 11.13 13.42 10.58
CA ALA A 2 10.14 12.93 9.61
C ALA A 2 9.90 11.43 9.84
N GLY A 3 8.95 11.11 10.72
CA GLY A 3 8.42 9.76 10.82
C GLY A 3 7.83 9.37 9.47
N SER A 4 8.10 8.15 9.01
CA SER A 4 7.49 7.61 7.80
C SER A 4 5.97 7.71 7.94
N ARG A 5 5.29 8.50 7.09
CA ARG A 5 3.82 8.67 7.10
C ARG A 5 3.13 7.49 6.40
N VAL A 6 3.53 6.26 6.73
CA VAL A 6 2.85 5.06 6.24
C VAL A 6 1.89 4.63 7.33
N HIS A 7 0.60 4.78 7.08
CA HIS A 7 -0.44 4.33 8.01
C HIS A 7 -0.43 2.81 8.10
N GLN A 8 -0.70 2.26 9.29
CA GLN A 8 -0.72 0.82 9.53
C GLN A 8 -2.00 0.44 10.29
N PRO A 9 -3.13 0.23 9.57
CA PRO A 9 -4.38 -0.16 10.20
C PRO A 9 -4.21 -1.47 10.99
N MET A 10 -4.75 -1.48 12.20
CA MET A 10 -4.77 -2.66 13.07
C MET A 10 -5.96 -3.58 12.78
N GLU A 11 -6.97 -3.07 12.09
CA GLU A 11 -8.18 -3.76 11.68
C GLU A 11 -8.79 -3.12 10.41
N SER A 12 -9.71 -3.83 9.76
CA SER A 12 -10.31 -3.36 8.50
C SER A 12 -11.11 -2.08 8.60
N ALA A 13 -11.77 -1.82 9.72
CA ALA A 13 -12.51 -0.57 9.93
C ALA A 13 -11.58 0.65 9.88
N GLU A 14 -10.35 0.51 10.39
CA GLU A 14 -9.35 1.58 10.36
C GLU A 14 -8.83 1.84 8.94
N PHE A 15 -8.71 0.80 8.11
CA PHE A 15 -8.39 0.97 6.69
C PHE A 15 -9.46 1.80 5.96
N ASP A 16 -10.74 1.48 6.19
CA ASP A 16 -11.86 2.23 5.60
C ASP A 16 -11.91 3.68 6.10
N PHE A 17 -11.58 3.91 7.38
CA PHE A 17 -11.45 5.25 7.95
C PHE A 17 -10.32 6.07 7.30
N ILE A 18 -9.17 5.44 7.03
CA ILE A 18 -8.04 6.08 6.34
C ILE A 18 -8.44 6.43 4.91
N LEU A 19 -9.06 5.51 4.17
CA LEU A 19 -9.55 5.78 2.82
C LEU A 19 -10.54 6.94 2.79
N ALA A 20 -11.50 6.98 3.72
CA ALA A 20 -12.51 8.03 3.78
C ALA A 20 -11.94 9.41 4.16
N ARG A 21 -10.74 9.46 4.77
CA ARG A 21 -10.06 10.70 5.18
C ARG A 21 -8.92 11.11 4.26
N ALA A 22 -8.57 10.28 3.27
CA ALA A 22 -7.53 10.64 2.34
C ALA A 22 -8.03 11.74 1.39
N ASP A 23 -7.31 12.86 1.33
CA ASP A 23 -7.61 13.98 0.44
C ASP A 23 -7.23 13.70 -1.03
N GLY A 24 -6.67 12.51 -1.31
CA GLY A 24 -6.11 12.14 -2.59
C GLY A 24 -5.98 10.62 -2.74
N PRO A 25 -5.28 10.15 -3.79
CA PRO A 25 -5.12 8.72 -4.04
C PRO A 25 -4.40 8.01 -2.89
N VAL A 26 -4.75 6.74 -2.68
CA VAL A 26 -4.23 5.91 -1.60
C VAL A 26 -3.46 4.74 -2.17
N LEU A 27 -2.18 4.64 -1.85
CA LEU A 27 -1.37 3.45 -2.11
C LEU A 27 -1.51 2.49 -0.93
N ALA A 28 -2.28 1.42 -1.12
CA ALA A 28 -2.39 0.31 -0.19
C ALA A 28 -1.34 -0.76 -0.51
N TYR A 29 -0.36 -0.91 0.36
CA TYR A 29 0.65 -1.96 0.34
C TYR A 29 0.21 -3.13 1.24
N PHE A 30 -0.19 -4.24 0.64
CA PHE A 30 -0.55 -5.46 1.34
C PHE A 30 0.68 -6.30 1.67
N SER A 31 0.88 -6.51 2.95
CA SER A 31 2.02 -7.20 3.56
C SER A 31 1.57 -8.50 4.25
N GLY A 32 2.50 -9.44 4.34
CA GLY A 32 2.27 -10.77 4.90
C GLY A 32 3.29 -11.13 5.96
N THR A 33 2.86 -11.84 7.00
CA THR A 33 3.69 -12.25 8.14
C THR A 33 4.19 -13.70 8.04
N TRP A 34 3.82 -14.45 7.00
CA TRP A 34 4.28 -15.84 6.80
C TRP A 34 5.71 -15.91 6.22
N PRO A 35 6.47 -16.97 6.51
CA PRO A 35 7.91 -17.03 6.21
C PRO A 35 8.31 -16.71 4.77
N LYS A 36 7.50 -17.14 3.79
CA LYS A 36 7.78 -16.90 2.36
C LYS A 36 7.61 -15.43 1.94
N ALA A 37 6.76 -14.66 2.61
CA ALA A 37 6.54 -13.24 2.30
C ALA A 37 7.42 -12.29 3.11
N VAL A 38 7.89 -12.69 4.30
CA VAL A 38 8.64 -11.80 5.21
C VAL A 38 9.86 -11.16 4.53
N GLN A 39 10.66 -11.94 3.79
CA GLN A 39 11.86 -11.42 3.13
C GLN A 39 11.51 -10.37 2.07
N ALA A 40 10.60 -10.71 1.15
CA ALA A 40 10.16 -9.79 0.10
C ALA A 40 9.45 -8.56 0.68
N CYS A 41 8.66 -8.72 1.74
CA CYS A 41 7.98 -7.61 2.40
C CYS A 41 8.96 -6.64 3.07
N LYS A 42 10.04 -7.15 3.68
CA LYS A 42 11.07 -6.32 4.30
C LYS A 42 11.80 -5.43 3.29
N GLU A 43 12.06 -5.96 2.09
CA GLU A 43 12.63 -5.17 1.00
C GLU A 43 11.65 -4.09 0.54
N MET A 44 10.39 -4.45 0.34
CA MET A 44 9.34 -3.51 -0.05
C MET A 44 9.03 -2.46 1.00
N ASP A 45 9.16 -2.76 2.30
CA ASP A 45 9.02 -1.79 3.39
C ASP A 45 9.96 -0.60 3.21
N THR A 46 11.20 -0.85 2.76
CA THR A 46 12.19 0.20 2.51
C THR A 46 11.79 1.04 1.30
N VAL A 47 11.39 0.39 0.21
CA VAL A 47 10.95 1.06 -1.02
C VAL A 47 9.72 1.93 -0.76
N VAL A 48 8.69 1.39 -0.10
CA VAL A 48 7.46 2.13 0.23
C VAL A 48 7.74 3.31 1.17
N ALA A 49 8.66 3.17 2.14
CA ALA A 49 9.03 4.28 3.01
C ALA A 49 9.74 5.43 2.26
N GLU A 50 10.56 5.11 1.27
CA GLU A 50 11.19 6.11 0.40
C GLU A 50 10.14 6.79 -0.50
N LEU A 51 9.25 6.02 -1.12
CA LEU A 51 8.18 6.54 -1.98
C LEU A 51 7.19 7.42 -1.20
N ALA A 52 6.83 7.02 0.03
CA ALA A 52 5.96 7.82 0.91
C ALA A 52 6.54 9.22 1.18
N ARG A 53 7.87 9.35 1.18
CA ARG A 53 8.55 10.65 1.28
C ARG A 53 8.58 11.38 -0.05
N ALA A 54 8.89 10.67 -1.14
CA ALA A 54 9.00 11.27 -2.47
C ALA A 54 7.65 11.80 -2.99
N TYR A 55 6.54 11.16 -2.63
CA TYR A 55 5.17 11.51 -3.02
C TYR A 55 4.38 12.16 -1.88
N GLU A 56 5.07 12.73 -0.88
CA GLU A 56 4.41 13.43 0.22
C GLU A 56 3.47 14.53 -0.31
N GLY A 57 2.22 14.51 0.13
CA GLY A 57 1.18 15.43 -0.31
C GLY A 57 0.52 15.10 -1.66
N ARG A 58 1.02 14.11 -2.41
CA ARG A 58 0.41 13.63 -3.67
C ARG A 58 -0.42 12.37 -3.46
N LEU A 59 -0.03 11.51 -2.52
CA LEU A 59 -0.75 10.28 -2.20
C LEU A 59 -0.60 9.92 -0.72
N THR A 60 -1.54 9.13 -0.21
CA THR A 60 -1.47 8.55 1.14
C THR A 60 -0.97 7.11 1.06
N CYS A 61 0.08 6.78 1.81
CA CYS A 61 0.57 5.39 1.89
C CYS A 61 -0.05 4.66 3.08
N VAL A 62 -0.53 3.44 2.85
CA VAL A 62 -1.08 2.55 3.88
C VAL A 62 -0.47 1.17 3.75
N LYS A 63 0.16 0.66 4.80
CA LYS A 63 0.63 -0.73 4.88
C LYS A 63 -0.41 -1.58 5.58
N VAL A 64 -0.98 -2.54 4.86
CA VAL A 64 -2.07 -3.40 5.28
C VAL A 64 -1.51 -4.79 5.60
N ASP A 65 -1.67 -5.26 6.83
CA ASP A 65 -1.40 -6.66 7.16
C ASP A 65 -2.62 -7.49 6.77
N ILE A 66 -2.46 -8.42 5.81
CA ILE A 66 -3.60 -9.19 5.28
C ILE A 66 -4.23 -10.12 6.32
N SER A 67 -3.51 -10.46 7.39
CA SER A 67 -4.05 -11.28 8.50
C SER A 67 -4.92 -10.47 9.45
N ARG A 68 -4.70 -9.15 9.52
CA ARG A 68 -5.45 -8.21 10.37
C ARG A 68 -6.59 -7.53 9.64
N CYS A 69 -6.46 -7.37 8.33
CA CYS A 69 -7.39 -6.63 7.51
C CYS A 69 -8.02 -7.50 6.40
N PRO A 70 -8.82 -8.53 6.72
CA PRO A 70 -9.31 -9.48 5.73
C PRO A 70 -10.31 -8.87 4.74
N GLU A 71 -11.12 -7.88 5.15
CA GLU A 71 -12.11 -7.22 4.29
C GLU A 71 -11.47 -6.49 3.09
N PRO A 72 -10.50 -5.56 3.25
CA PRO A 72 -9.86 -4.92 2.12
C PRO A 72 -9.03 -5.91 1.30
N THR A 73 -8.39 -6.91 1.92
CA THR A 73 -7.68 -7.98 1.18
C THR A 73 -8.63 -8.68 0.20
N LYS A 74 -9.84 -9.03 0.65
CA LYS A 74 -10.88 -9.61 -0.22
C LYS A 74 -11.39 -8.59 -1.24
N ARG A 75 -11.66 -7.35 -0.82
CA ARG A 75 -12.23 -6.28 -1.66
C ARG A 75 -11.38 -6.02 -2.90
N TYR A 76 -10.05 -6.03 -2.77
CA TYR A 76 -9.12 -5.76 -3.86
C TYR A 76 -8.52 -7.03 -4.47
N GLY A 77 -9.06 -8.21 -4.17
CA GLY A 77 -8.63 -9.48 -4.78
C GLY A 77 -7.18 -9.86 -4.48
N VAL A 78 -6.64 -9.44 -3.33
CA VAL A 78 -5.26 -9.71 -2.95
C VAL A 78 -5.14 -11.16 -2.48
N THR A 79 -4.40 -11.97 -3.23
CA THR A 79 -4.19 -13.41 -2.96
C THR A 79 -2.80 -13.74 -2.39
N GLY A 80 -1.91 -12.76 -2.33
CA GLY A 80 -0.54 -12.92 -1.83
C GLY A 80 0.09 -11.58 -1.44
N ALA A 81 1.26 -11.66 -0.82
CA ALA A 81 2.06 -10.49 -0.44
C ALA A 81 3.53 -10.68 -0.87
N PRO A 82 4.24 -9.60 -1.24
CA PRO A 82 3.77 -8.22 -1.31
C PRO A 82 2.80 -8.00 -2.49
N ALA A 83 1.79 -7.15 -2.27
CA ALA A 83 0.91 -6.66 -3.33
C ALA A 83 0.59 -5.18 -3.09
N PHE A 84 0.29 -4.45 -4.15
CA PHE A 84 0.09 -3.01 -4.14
C PHE A 84 -1.20 -2.69 -4.86
N VAL A 85 -2.01 -1.83 -4.27
CA VAL A 85 -3.23 -1.33 -4.87
C VAL A 85 -3.22 0.17 -4.77
N LEU A 86 -3.19 0.86 -5.92
CA LEU A 86 -3.40 2.30 -5.97
C LEU A 86 -4.89 2.55 -6.14
N ILE A 87 -5.48 3.23 -5.16
CA ILE A 87 -6.89 3.56 -5.11
C ILE A 87 -7.02 5.04 -5.46
N SER A 88 -7.64 5.33 -6.60
CA SER A 88 -7.86 6.67 -7.10
C SER A 88 -9.03 7.35 -6.38
N SER A 89 -8.99 8.68 -6.29
CA SER A 89 -10.04 9.46 -5.61
C SER A 89 -11.43 9.35 -6.26
N ASP A 90 -11.50 8.89 -7.52
CA ASP A 90 -12.73 8.63 -8.26
C ASP A 90 -13.31 7.22 -8.03
N GLY A 91 -12.67 6.42 -7.18
CA GLY A 91 -13.07 5.05 -6.87
C GLY A 91 -12.43 3.98 -7.76
N GLY A 92 -11.60 4.37 -8.74
CA GLY A 92 -10.77 3.42 -9.49
C GLY A 92 -9.73 2.74 -8.62
N ALA A 93 -9.33 1.52 -8.97
CA ALA A 93 -8.25 0.82 -8.30
C ALA A 93 -7.40 0.01 -9.29
N THR A 94 -6.08 0.20 -9.24
CA THR A 94 -5.12 -0.56 -10.03
C THR A 94 -4.24 -1.38 -9.11
N ALA A 95 -4.11 -2.68 -9.38
CA ALA A 95 -3.31 -3.60 -8.58
C ALA A 95 -2.02 -4.02 -9.30
N ALA A 96 -0.94 -4.15 -8.54
CA ALA A 96 0.32 -4.76 -8.94
C ALA A 96 0.72 -5.82 -7.89
N THR A 97 1.13 -7.00 -8.34
CA THR A 97 1.45 -8.13 -7.46
C THR A 97 2.92 -8.51 -7.55
N GLY A 98 3.51 -8.85 -6.41
CA GLY A 98 4.92 -9.23 -6.32
C GLY A 98 5.83 -8.05 -5.98
N PRO A 99 7.10 -8.33 -5.65
CA PRO A 99 8.09 -7.28 -5.40
C PRO A 99 8.35 -6.49 -6.69
N MET A 100 8.56 -5.18 -6.55
CA MET A 100 8.93 -4.28 -7.63
C MET A 100 10.15 -3.47 -7.20
N ASP A 101 11.04 -3.16 -8.12
CA ASP A 101 12.11 -2.21 -7.85
C ASP A 101 11.61 -0.76 -7.82
N ARG A 102 12.49 0.18 -7.47
CA ARG A 102 12.13 1.60 -7.35
C ARG A 102 11.66 2.22 -8.65
N THR A 103 12.25 1.81 -9.78
CA THR A 103 11.91 2.34 -11.10
C THR A 103 10.54 1.83 -11.49
N GLU A 104 10.32 0.52 -11.40
CA GLU A 104 9.03 -0.13 -11.70
C GLU A 104 7.90 0.46 -10.85
N PHE A 105 8.15 0.69 -9.57
CA PHE A 105 7.14 1.24 -8.67
C PHE A 105 6.86 2.72 -8.96
N ARG A 106 7.87 3.50 -9.33
CA ARG A 106 7.65 4.89 -9.78
C ARG A 106 6.85 4.95 -11.07
N ASP A 107 7.17 4.11 -12.03
CA ASP A 107 6.43 4.04 -13.30
C ASP A 107 4.98 3.60 -13.07
N PHE A 108 4.75 2.64 -12.16
CA PHE A 108 3.42 2.24 -11.73
C PHE A 108 2.63 3.42 -11.13
N LEU A 109 3.25 4.21 -10.25
CA LEU A 109 2.60 5.37 -9.63
C LEU A 109 2.37 6.49 -10.65
N ASP A 110 3.38 6.89 -11.39
CA ASP A 110 3.32 8.02 -12.32
C ASP A 110 2.37 7.75 -13.50
N GLY A 111 2.12 6.48 -13.85
CA GLY A 111 1.14 6.10 -14.87
C GLY A 111 -0.32 6.16 -14.42
N HIS A 112 -0.59 6.30 -13.12
CA HIS A 112 -1.94 6.18 -12.55
C HIS A 112 -2.33 7.29 -11.56
N LEU A 113 -1.39 8.17 -11.20
CA LEU A 113 -1.63 9.41 -10.44
C LEU A 113 -1.98 10.57 -11.37
#